data_AF-A0A528AMI0-F1
#
_entry.id   AF-A0A528AMI0-F1
#
_cell.length_a   1.000
_cell.length_b   1.000
_cell.length_c   1.000
_cell.angle_alpha   90.00
_cell.angle_beta   90.00
_cell.angle_gamma   90.00
#
_symmetry.space_group_name_H-M   'P 1'
#
loop_
_entity.id
_entity.type
_entity.pdbx_description
1 polymer ?
#
loop_
_entity_poly.entity_id
_entity_poly.type
_entity_poly.pdbx_seq_one_letter_code
_entity_poly.pdbx_strand_id
1 'polypeptide(L)' 'MGAAFLALMSSSALAAKIGVSMALFDDNFLTVLRNGMIEQAKGMDGVELQVEDAQNDVAKQLDQIKNFVASGVDAIIVN' A
#
# COMPACT_ATOMS: atom_id res chain seq x y z
N MET A 1 -25.44 -23.57 -26.19
CA MET A 1 -24.38 -23.44 -25.16
C MET A 1 -23.53 -22.16 -25.33
N GLY A 2 -24.13 -21.01 -25.68
CA GLY A 2 -23.36 -19.80 -26.04
C GLY A 2 -23.53 -18.58 -25.15
N ALA A 3 -24.52 -18.57 -24.23
CA ALA A 3 -24.84 -17.39 -23.42
C ALA A 3 -24.12 -17.35 -22.06
N ALA A 4 -23.50 -18.45 -21.62
CA ALA A 4 -22.91 -18.54 -20.28
C ALA A 4 -21.44 -18.04 -20.20
N PHE A 5 -20.78 -17.81 -21.34
CA PHE A 5 -19.35 -17.43 -21.37
C PHE A 5 -19.13 -15.91 -21.26
N LEU A 6 -20.16 -15.09 -21.47
CA LEU A 6 -20.07 -13.62 -21.42
C LEU A 6 -20.17 -13.05 -19.99
N ALA A 7 -20.60 -13.85 -19.01
CA ALA A 7 -20.77 -13.40 -17.63
C ALA A 7 -19.48 -13.43 -16.79
N LEU A 8 -18.36 -13.94 -17.34
CA LEU A 8 -17.08 -14.08 -16.63
C LEU A 8 -16.10 -12.93 -16.90
N MET A 9 -16.49 -11.91 -17.67
CA MET A 9 -15.74 -10.66 -17.80
C MET A 9 -16.01 -9.74 -16.59
N SER A 10 -16.02 -10.32 -15.38
CA SER A 10 -15.97 -9.56 -14.14
C SER A 10 -14.77 -8.64 -14.24
N SER A 11 -15.05 -7.34 -14.37
CA SER A 11 -14.05 -6.27 -14.29
C SER A 11 -13.15 -6.58 -13.10
N SER A 12 -11.89 -6.93 -13.34
CA SER A 12 -10.91 -6.95 -12.27
C SER A 12 -10.88 -5.54 -11.70
N ALA A 13 -11.43 -5.34 -10.50
CA ALA A 13 -11.22 -4.09 -9.80
C ALA A 13 -9.71 -4.01 -9.56
N LEU A 14 -9.01 -3.19 -10.35
CA LEU A 14 -7.59 -2.93 -10.16
C LEU A 14 -7.47 -2.24 -8.81
N ALA A 15 -7.00 -2.97 -7.80
CA ALA A 15 -6.73 -2.39 -6.51
C ALA A 15 -5.53 -1.45 -6.64
N ALA A 16 -5.70 -0.19 -6.24
CA ALA A 16 -4.63 0.78 -6.16
C ALA A 16 -3.62 0.33 -5.11
N LYS A 17 -2.36 0.17 -5.51
CA LYS A 17 -1.26 -0.22 -4.64
C LYS A 17 -0.59 1.02 -4.07
N ILE A 18 -0.57 1.13 -2.76
CA ILE A 18 0.01 2.28 -2.05
C ILE A 18 1.15 1.78 -1.17
N GLY A 19 2.36 2.29 -1.43
CA GLY A 19 3.52 2.08 -0.57
C GLY A 19 3.59 3.13 0.54
N VAL A 20 3.90 2.73 1.76
CA VAL A 20 4.09 3.62 2.91
C VAL A 20 5.45 3.33 3.52
N SER A 21 6.34 4.32 3.50
CA SER A 21 7.65 4.23 4.15
C SER A 21 7.65 5.11 5.39
N MET A 22 7.82 4.49 6.56
CA MET A 22 7.76 5.19 7.86
C MET A 22 9.13 5.23 8.53
N ALA A 23 9.47 6.35 9.17
CA ALA A 23 10.73 6.51 9.87
C ALA A 23 10.98 5.43 10.95
N LEU A 24 10.01 5.14 11.82
CA LEU A 24 10.18 4.17 12.89
C LEU A 24 8.83 3.57 13.33
N PHE A 25 8.76 2.24 13.45
CA PHE A 25 7.54 1.57 13.89
C PHE A 25 7.27 1.64 15.40
N ASP A 26 8.31 1.77 16.21
CA ASP A 26 8.22 1.79 17.68
C ASP A 26 7.91 3.18 18.26
N ASP A 27 7.67 4.18 17.40
CA ASP A 27 7.15 5.46 17.85
C ASP A 27 5.63 5.39 18.11
N ASN A 28 5.18 5.98 19.22
CA ASN A 28 3.78 5.94 19.65
C ASN A 28 2.85 6.65 18.66
N PHE A 29 3.25 7.82 18.15
CA PHE A 29 2.46 8.58 17.19
C PHE A 29 2.40 7.85 15.84
N LEU A 30 3.53 7.33 15.38
CA LEU A 30 3.60 6.58 14.13
C LEU A 30 2.86 5.25 14.18
N THR A 31 2.82 4.59 15.33
CA THR A 31 1.98 3.40 15.53
C THR A 31 0.49 3.73 15.35
N VAL A 32 0.02 4.82 15.94
CA VAL A 32 -1.39 5.25 15.78
C VAL A 32 -1.68 5.61 14.33
N LEU A 33 -0.79 6.37 13.69
CA LEU A 33 -0.92 6.75 12.28
C LEU A 33 -0.98 5.51 11.37
N ARG A 34 -0.06 4.56 11.55
CA ARG A 34 -0.03 3.30 10.80
C ARG A 34 -1.32 2.51 10.96
N ASN A 35 -1.76 2.33 12.20
CA ASN A 35 -2.97 1.56 12.49
C ASN A 35 -4.21 2.23 11.87
N GLY A 36 -4.31 3.57 11.94
CA GLY A 36 -5.37 4.33 11.28
C GLY A 36 -5.37 4.19 9.76
N MET A 37 -4.20 4.22 9.12
CA MET A 37 -4.09 3.98 7.67
C MET A 37 -4.53 2.56 7.29
N ILE A 38 -4.11 1.55 8.05
CA ILE A 38 -4.49 0.14 7.81
C ILE A 38 -6.00 -0.05 7.99
N GLU A 39 -6.58 0.54 9.04
CA GLU A 39 -8.02 0.47 9.30
C GLU A 39 -8.82 1.13 8.17
N GLN A 40 -8.40 2.31 7.72
CA GLN A 40 -9.05 3.02 6.62
C GLN A 40 -9.00 2.21 5.32
N ALA A 41 -7.83 1.65 4.96
CA ALA A 41 -7.71 0.87 3.72
C ALA A 41 -8.55 -0.41 3.73
N LYS A 42 -8.74 -1.06 4.89
CA LYS A 42 -9.65 -2.22 5.00
C LYS A 42 -11.10 -1.88 4.67
N GLY A 43 -11.50 -0.62 4.87
CA GLY A 43 -12.84 -0.12 4.50
C GLY A 43 -12.94 0.39 3.06
N MET A 44 -11.84 0.39 2.31
CA MET A 44 -11.81 0.86 0.92
C MET A 44 -11.74 -0.31 -0.04
N ASP A 45 -12.74 -0.45 -0.92
CA ASP A 45 -12.66 -1.39 -2.02
C ASP A 45 -11.57 -0.97 -3.01
N GLY A 46 -10.71 -1.92 -3.37
CA GLY A 46 -9.67 -1.68 -4.36
C GLY A 46 -8.51 -0.82 -3.86
N VAL A 47 -8.14 -0.90 -2.58
CA VAL A 47 -6.88 -0.34 -2.07
C VAL A 47 -6.06 -1.43 -1.41
N GLU A 48 -4.79 -1.54 -1.79
CA GLU A 48 -3.79 -2.42 -1.18
C GLU A 48 -2.68 -1.56 -0.58
N LEU A 49 -2.44 -1.69 0.72
CA LEU A 49 -1.40 -0.94 1.44
C LEU A 49 -0.21 -1.85 1.75
N GLN A 50 0.99 -1.42 1.34
CA GLN A 50 2.26 -2.00 1.76
C GLN A 50 2.98 -1.02 2.67
N VAL A 51 3.22 -1.40 3.93
CA VAL A 51 3.90 -0.55 4.91
C VAL A 51 5.27 -1.12 5.25
N GLU A 52 6.30 -0.29 5.13
CA GLU A 52 7.70 -0.62 5.38
C GLU A 52 8.29 0.25 6.49
N ASP A 53 9.14 -0.34 7.33
CA ASP A 53 9.82 0.33 8.46
C ASP A 53 11.25 0.71 8.09
N ALA A 54 11.56 2.00 8.11
CA ALA A 54 12.89 2.52 7.83
C ALA A 54 13.86 2.40 9.01
N GLN A 55 13.39 2.06 10.22
CA GLN A 55 14.25 1.84 11.40
C GLN A 55 15.17 3.03 11.73
N ASN A 56 14.67 4.24 11.51
CA ASN A 56 15.38 5.51 11.69
C ASN A 56 16.64 5.66 10.80
N ASP A 57 16.70 4.90 9.70
CA ASP A 57 17.76 4.96 8.70
C ASP A 57 17.23 5.59 7.40
N VAL A 58 17.74 6.78 7.10
CA VAL A 58 17.35 7.56 5.91
C VAL A 58 17.75 6.86 4.61
N ALA A 59 18.88 6.15 4.59
CA ALA A 59 19.30 5.40 3.39
C ALA A 59 18.35 4.24 3.14
N LYS A 60 17.94 3.53 4.20
CA LYS A 60 16.92 2.48 4.10
C LYS A 60 15.58 3.03 3.64
N GLN A 61 15.16 4.18 4.17
CA GLN A 61 13.93 4.86 3.74
C GLN A 61 13.95 5.19 2.24
N LEU A 62 15.07 5.72 1.77
CA LEU A 62 15.27 6.03 0.36
C LEU A 62 15.23 4.77 -0.52
N ASP A 63 15.82 3.67 -0.07
CA ASP A 63 15.81 2.41 -0.82
C ASP A 63 14.40 1.79 -0.87
N GLN A 64 13.61 1.91 0.19
CA GLN A 64 12.19 1.53 0.18
C GLN A 64 11.40 2.34 -0.86
N ILE A 65 11.61 3.66 -0.92
CA ILE A 65 10.97 4.51 -1.94
C ILE A 65 11.35 4.04 -3.35
N LYS A 66 12.64 3.76 -3.61
CA LYS A 66 13.09 3.23 -4.91
C LYS A 66 12.43 1.88 -5.22
N ASN A 67 12.31 1.00 -4.24
CA ASN A 67 11.67 -0.32 -4.41
C ASN A 67 10.17 -0.18 -4.73
N PHE A 68 9.47 0.76 -4.11
CA PHE A 68 8.07 1.07 -4.43
C PHE A 68 7.93 1.60 -5.86
N VAL A 69 8.77 2.55 -6.27
CA VAL A 69 8.79 3.06 -7.65
C VAL A 69 9.06 1.93 -8.64
N ALA A 70 10.03 1.06 -8.35
CA ALA A 70 10.36 -0.08 -9.21
C ALA A 70 9.23 -1.13 -9.27
N SER A 71 8.45 -1.27 -8.19
CA SER A 71 7.30 -2.16 -8.11
C SER A 71 6.05 -1.60 -8.78
N GLY A 72 6.08 -0.33 -9.23
CA GLY A 72 4.97 0.30 -9.93
C GLY A 72 3.76 0.56 -9.04
N VAL A 73 3.98 0.93 -7.77
CA VAL A 73 2.87 1.38 -6.90
C VAL A 73 2.25 2.66 -7.45
N ASP A 74 0.96 2.84 -7.22
CA ASP A 74 0.19 3.99 -7.71
C ASP A 74 0.45 5.26 -6.88
N ALA A 75 0.79 5.09 -5.59
CA ALA A 75 1.15 6.20 -4.70
C ALA A 75 2.18 5.76 -3.64
N ILE A 76 2.95 6.73 -3.16
CA ILE A 76 3.90 6.56 -2.06
C ILE A 76 3.60 7.60 -0.97
N ILE A 77 3.49 7.15 0.27
CA ILE A 77 3.40 7.98 1.47
C ILE A 77 4.73 7.88 2.20
N VAL A 78 5.31 9.02 2.56
CA VAL A 78 6.59 9.11 3.29
C VAL A 78 6.37 9.94 4.55
N ASN A 79 6.90 9.45 5.67
CA ASN A 79 6.90 10.14 6.95
C ASN A 79 8.30 10.19 7.56
#